data_AF-A0A1J3HB10-F1
#
_entry.id   AF-A0A1J3HB10-F1
#
_cell.length_a   1.000
_cell.length_b   1.000
_cell.length_c   1.000
_cell.angle_alpha   90.00
_cell.angle_beta   90.00
_cell.angle_gamma   90.00
#
_symmetry.space_group_name_H-M   'P 1'
#
loop_
_entity.id
_entity.type
_entity.pdbx_description
1 polymer ?
#
loop_
_entity_poly.entity_id
_entity_poly.type
_entity_poly.pdbx_seq_one_letter_code
_entity_poly.pdbx_strand_id
1 'polypeptide(L)'
;YVSREKSKVSPHQFKAGALNTLLRVSAVITNSPVILTQDCDMYSNDPATLVRALCYLTDPKLKSGLGYVQFPQRFQGINKNDIYACEYKRAFEFICIGLDGLMGPNYVGTGCFFNRRVFFGPPSNFILPEIDELRPNRITAKSITDQDVLALAHKVAGCVYEHNTNWGSKIGFRYGTLVEDYYTGYRLHCEGWRSVFCRPKRAAFYGDIPRSLIDVVNQQKRWCIGL
;
A
#
# COMPACT_ATOMS: atom_id res chain seq x y z
N TYR A 1 3.43 11.60 -14.43
CA TYR A 1 2.75 12.24 -13.29
C TYR A 1 1.26 12.05 -13.46
N VAL A 2 0.52 11.75 -12.39
CA VAL A 2 -0.93 11.52 -12.44
C VAL A 2 -1.59 12.45 -11.43
N SER A 3 -2.53 13.26 -11.91
CA SER A 3 -3.49 13.96 -11.06
C SER A 3 -4.86 13.39 -11.35
N ARG A 4 -5.52 12.85 -10.33
CA ARG A 4 -6.89 12.36 -10.49
C ARG A 4 -7.87 13.52 -10.64
N GLU A 5 -8.93 13.28 -11.39
CA GLU A 5 -10.05 14.21 -11.46
C GLU A 5 -10.75 14.29 -10.09
N LYS A 6 -11.19 15.48 -9.70
CA LYS A 6 -12.04 15.71 -8.53
C LYS A 6 -13.20 16.61 -8.93
N SER A 7 -14.37 16.33 -8.38
CA SER A 7 -15.59 17.10 -8.63
C SER A 7 -16.28 17.42 -7.31
N LYS A 8 -17.01 18.55 -7.26
CA LYS A 8 -17.78 18.95 -6.06
C LYS A 8 -18.96 18.02 -5.77
N VAL A 9 -19.46 17.33 -6.80
CA VAL A 9 -20.63 16.44 -6.69
C VAL A 9 -20.26 14.97 -6.46
N SER A 10 -18.97 14.63 -6.50
CA SER A 10 -18.48 13.27 -6.29
C SER A 10 -17.57 13.23 -5.06
N PRO A 11 -17.93 12.51 -3.99
CA PRO A 11 -17.08 12.41 -2.81
C PRO A 11 -15.79 11.65 -3.14
N HIS A 12 -14.68 12.06 -2.53
CA HIS A 12 -13.40 11.40 -2.71
C HIS A 12 -12.92 10.69 -1.45
N GLN A 13 -12.13 9.64 -1.61
CA GLN A 13 -11.71 8.75 -0.51
C GLN A 13 -10.27 9.02 -0.05
N PHE A 14 -9.91 10.30 0.11
CA PHE A 14 -8.59 10.77 0.57
C PHE A 14 -7.41 9.99 -0.05
N LYS A 15 -6.50 9.44 0.75
CA LYS A 15 -5.31 8.69 0.31
C LYS A 15 -5.71 7.36 -0.34
N ALA A 16 -6.65 6.61 0.24
CA ALA A 16 -7.15 5.35 -0.32
C ALA A 16 -7.59 5.48 -1.79
N GLY A 17 -8.40 6.50 -2.08
CA GLY A 17 -8.86 6.74 -3.45
C GLY A 17 -7.76 7.19 -4.41
N ALA A 18 -6.72 7.87 -3.90
CA ALA A 18 -5.56 8.20 -4.72
C ALA A 18 -4.75 6.94 -5.06
N LEU A 19 -4.52 6.07 -4.07
CA LEU A 19 -3.85 4.79 -4.27
C LEU A 19 -4.62 3.88 -5.23
N ASN A 20 -5.94 3.80 -5.11
CA ASN A 20 -6.79 3.03 -6.04
C ASN A 20 -6.77 3.60 -7.47
N THR A 21 -6.76 4.93 -7.61
CA THR A 21 -6.58 5.56 -8.92
C THR A 21 -5.23 5.19 -9.53
N LEU A 22 -4.15 5.28 -8.75
CA LEU A 22 -2.81 4.88 -9.18
C LEU A 22 -2.74 3.40 -9.53
N LEU A 23 -3.43 2.53 -8.78
CA LEU A 23 -3.49 1.10 -9.06
C LEU A 23 -4.08 0.82 -10.45
N ARG A 24 -5.19 1.49 -10.79
CA ARG A 24 -5.85 1.38 -12.10
C ARG A 24 -5.00 1.94 -13.23
N VAL A 25 -4.51 3.17 -13.08
CA VAL A 25 -3.67 3.81 -14.10
C VAL A 25 -2.40 3.01 -14.34
N SER A 26 -1.76 2.51 -13.28
CA SER A 26 -0.59 1.65 -13.40
C SER A 26 -0.90 0.34 -14.13
N ALA A 27 -2.07 -0.26 -13.94
CA ALA A 27 -2.46 -1.47 -14.67
C ALA A 27 -2.55 -1.24 -16.18
N VAL A 28 -3.05 -0.07 -16.60
CA VAL A 28 -3.15 0.30 -18.02
C VAL A 28 -1.78 0.58 -18.65
N ILE A 29 -0.87 1.24 -17.91
CA ILE A 29 0.39 1.72 -18.48
C ILE A 29 1.51 0.67 -18.44
N THR A 30 1.74 0.03 -17.29
CA THR A 30 2.89 -0.88 -17.10
C THR A 30 2.54 -2.23 -16.48
N ASN A 31 1.39 -2.33 -15.81
CA ASN A 31 0.88 -3.50 -15.11
C ASN A 31 1.88 -4.27 -14.23
N SER A 32 2.79 -3.55 -13.56
CA SER A 32 3.80 -4.18 -12.70
C SER A 32 3.16 -5.12 -11.66
N PRO A 33 3.64 -6.38 -11.52
CA PRO A 33 3.09 -7.34 -10.55
C PRO A 33 3.39 -6.97 -9.10
N VAL A 34 4.36 -6.09 -8.86
CA VAL A 34 4.75 -5.62 -7.53
C VAL A 34 4.48 -4.13 -7.42
N ILE A 35 3.95 -3.71 -6.27
CA ILE A 35 3.56 -2.33 -5.98
C ILE A 35 4.18 -1.92 -4.65
N LEU A 36 4.94 -0.84 -4.65
CA LEU A 36 5.45 -0.21 -3.42
C LEU A 36 4.52 0.93 -3.02
N THR A 37 4.10 0.96 -1.74
CA THR A 37 3.53 2.17 -1.14
C THR A 37 4.60 2.90 -0.34
N GLN A 38 4.75 4.19 -0.61
CA GLN A 38 5.73 5.05 0.03
C GLN A 38 5.17 6.46 0.19
N ASP A 39 5.19 6.97 1.41
CA ASP A 39 4.79 8.35 1.72
C ASP A 39 5.88 9.36 1.35
N CYS A 40 5.48 10.63 1.20
CA CYS A 40 6.35 11.69 0.71
C CYS A 40 7.44 12.12 1.70
N ASP A 41 7.21 11.87 2.99
CA ASP A 41 8.14 12.08 4.09
C ASP A 41 9.05 10.86 4.33
N MET A 42 8.96 9.83 3.48
CA MET A 42 9.77 8.62 3.53
C MET A 42 10.63 8.50 2.27
N TYR A 43 11.91 8.19 2.42
CA TYR A 43 12.83 7.94 1.30
C TYR A 43 13.50 6.56 1.40
N SER A 44 13.90 6.01 0.26
CA SER A 44 14.60 4.72 0.19
C SER A 44 16.07 4.90 0.57
N ASN A 45 16.58 4.03 1.43
CA ASN A 45 17.94 4.11 1.97
C ASN A 45 18.81 2.90 1.66
N ASP A 46 18.26 1.68 1.60
CA ASP A 46 19.05 0.48 1.27
C ASP A 46 18.79 0.05 -0.20
N PRO A 47 19.79 0.12 -1.11
CA PRO A 47 19.60 -0.31 -2.49
C PRO A 47 19.28 -1.81 -2.63
N ALA A 48 19.58 -2.63 -1.62
CA ALA A 48 19.22 -4.05 -1.61
C ALA A 48 17.74 -4.30 -1.27
N THR A 49 16.98 -3.27 -0.86
CA THR A 49 15.58 -3.41 -0.41
C THR A 49 14.71 -4.13 -1.44
N LEU A 50 14.80 -3.74 -2.72
CA LEU A 50 13.98 -4.34 -3.77
C LEU A 50 14.30 -5.83 -3.94
N VAL A 51 15.58 -6.19 -3.97
CA VAL A 51 16.00 -7.59 -4.08
C VAL A 51 15.48 -8.40 -2.88
N ARG A 52 15.58 -7.87 -1.66
CA ARG A 52 15.05 -8.52 -0.45
C ARG A 52 13.54 -8.74 -0.54
N ALA A 53 12.77 -7.74 -0.98
CA ALA A 53 11.32 -7.87 -1.16
C ALA A 53 10.99 -8.95 -2.20
N LEU A 54 11.72 -8.95 -3.33
CA LEU A 54 11.53 -9.93 -4.39
C LEU A 54 11.87 -11.36 -3.95
N CYS A 55 12.89 -11.57 -3.10
CA CYS A 55 13.19 -12.89 -2.54
C CYS A 55 11.95 -13.55 -1.90
N TYR A 56 11.16 -12.79 -1.13
CA TYR A 56 9.92 -13.32 -0.54
C TYR A 56 8.78 -13.44 -1.54
N LEU A 57 8.55 -12.39 -2.35
CA LEU A 57 7.40 -12.34 -3.28
C LEU A 57 7.51 -13.37 -4.42
N THR A 58 8.72 -13.78 -4.78
CA THR A 58 8.99 -14.76 -5.83
C THR A 58 9.22 -16.18 -5.31
N ASP A 59 9.34 -16.38 -3.99
CA ASP A 59 9.54 -17.71 -3.39
C ASP A 59 8.37 -18.63 -3.78
N PRO A 60 8.61 -19.74 -4.50
CA PRO A 60 7.56 -20.66 -4.92
C PRO A 60 6.67 -21.20 -3.79
N LYS A 61 7.22 -21.30 -2.56
CA LYS A 61 6.50 -21.79 -1.38
C LYS A 61 5.60 -20.73 -0.76
N LEU A 62 5.94 -19.45 -0.90
CA LEU A 62 5.21 -18.34 -0.27
C LEU A 62 4.30 -17.61 -1.25
N LYS A 63 4.68 -17.51 -2.53
CA LYS A 63 4.07 -16.61 -3.53
C LYS A 63 2.55 -16.70 -3.67
N SER A 64 1.96 -17.88 -3.48
CA SER A 64 0.52 -18.12 -3.67
C SER A 64 -0.32 -17.57 -2.51
N GLY A 65 0.24 -17.50 -1.31
CA GLY A 65 -0.43 -17.00 -0.11
C GLY A 65 0.11 -15.68 0.41
N LEU A 66 1.23 -15.18 -0.12
CA LEU A 66 1.86 -13.94 0.31
C LEU A 66 1.25 -12.72 -0.41
N GLY A 67 0.58 -11.87 0.36
CA GLY A 67 0.00 -10.63 -0.11
C GLY A 67 1.02 -9.49 -0.17
N TYR A 68 1.84 -9.31 0.86
CA TYR A 68 2.79 -8.21 0.94
C TYR A 68 3.98 -8.43 1.89
N VAL A 69 5.04 -7.65 1.68
CA VAL A 69 6.23 -7.58 2.53
C VAL A 69 6.32 -6.17 3.14
N GLN A 70 6.20 -6.09 4.46
CA GLN A 70 6.29 -4.84 5.22
C GLN A 70 7.72 -4.65 5.75
N PHE A 71 8.28 -3.46 5.56
CA PHE A 71 9.55 -3.05 6.16
C PHE A 71 9.30 -2.16 7.39
N PRO A 72 10.21 -2.13 8.38
CA PRO A 72 10.10 -1.22 9.51
C PRO A 72 10.16 0.23 9.05
N GLN A 73 9.30 1.09 9.62
CA GLN A 73 9.50 2.53 9.50
C GLN A 73 10.59 2.95 10.48
N ARG A 74 11.56 3.71 9.99
CA ARG A 74 12.65 4.28 10.78
C ARG A 74 12.68 5.77 10.54
N PHE A 75 12.97 6.53 11.58
CA PHE A 75 12.92 7.98 11.48
C PHE A 75 14.25 8.64 11.82
N GLN A 76 14.47 9.82 11.25
CA GLN A 76 15.64 10.65 11.49
C GLN A 76 15.30 11.84 12.41
N GLY A 77 16.32 12.47 12.98
CA GLY A 77 16.14 13.68 13.80
C GLY A 77 15.55 13.43 15.19
N ILE A 78 15.51 12.18 15.64
CA ILE A 78 15.05 11.83 16.99
C ILE A 78 16.09 12.29 18.01
N ASN A 79 15.66 13.07 18.99
CA ASN A 79 16.55 13.54 20.05
C ASN A 79 16.90 12.39 21.02
N LYS A 80 17.99 12.55 21.79
CA LYS A 80 18.51 11.52 22.71
C LYS A 80 17.46 11.00 23.71
N ASN A 81 16.49 11.83 24.09
CA ASN A 81 15.52 11.50 25.11
C ASN A 81 14.24 10.87 24.52
N ASP A 82 14.00 11.00 23.22
CA ASP A 82 12.79 10.58 22.48
C ASP A 82 11.49 10.76 23.31
N ILE A 83 11.29 11.97 23.85
CA ILE A 83 10.21 12.23 24.83
C ILE A 83 8.80 12.04 24.28
N TYR A 84 8.64 11.96 22.96
CA TYR A 84 7.37 11.68 22.28
C TYR A 84 7.27 10.23 21.76
N ALA A 85 8.27 9.39 22.02
CA ALA A 85 8.35 8.00 21.59
C ALA A 85 8.20 7.82 20.05
N CYS A 86 8.75 8.75 19.27
CA CYS A 86 8.61 8.79 17.82
C CYS A 86 9.44 7.70 17.11
N GLU A 87 10.32 6.97 17.80
CA GLU A 87 10.95 5.77 17.24
C GLU A 87 9.95 4.64 17.00
N TYR A 88 8.79 4.67 17.65
CA TYR A 88 7.77 3.61 17.58
C TYR A 88 8.35 2.19 17.80
N LYS A 89 9.36 2.07 18.68
CA LYS A 89 10.08 0.81 18.96
C LYS A 89 9.13 -0.34 19.25
N ARG A 90 8.08 -0.11 20.05
CA ARG A 90 7.08 -1.12 20.38
C ARG A 90 6.46 -1.76 19.14
N ALA A 91 6.10 -0.95 18.14
CA ALA A 91 5.49 -1.44 16.91
C ALA A 91 6.52 -2.20 16.06
N PHE A 92 7.65 -1.57 15.74
CA PHE A 92 8.57 -2.07 14.70
C PHE A 92 9.70 -2.99 15.18
N GLU A 93 10.00 -3.03 16.48
CA GLU A 93 11.03 -3.91 17.05
C GLU A 93 10.44 -5.09 17.84
N PHE A 94 9.17 -5.05 18.21
CA PHE A 94 8.55 -6.09 19.03
C PHE A 94 7.29 -6.67 18.40
N ILE A 95 6.25 -5.84 18.20
CA ILE A 95 4.94 -6.34 17.75
C ILE A 95 5.02 -6.94 16.34
N CYS A 96 5.57 -6.21 15.36
CA CYS A 96 5.63 -6.70 13.98
C CYS A 96 6.47 -7.98 13.85
N ILE A 97 7.54 -8.12 14.64
CA ILE A 97 8.36 -9.34 14.67
C ILE A 97 7.56 -10.51 15.25
N GLY A 98 6.83 -10.29 16.35
CA GLY A 98 6.00 -11.34 16.96
C GLY A 98 4.88 -11.81 16.03
N LEU A 99 4.22 -10.89 15.33
CA LEU A 99 3.17 -11.20 14.35
C LEU A 99 3.71 -11.96 13.12
N ASP A 100 4.99 -11.79 12.79
CA ASP A 100 5.64 -12.52 11.69
C ASP A 100 5.72 -14.03 11.94
N GLY A 101 5.73 -14.46 13.21
CA GLY A 101 5.60 -15.86 13.59
C GLY A 101 4.20 -16.45 13.37
N LEU A 102 3.20 -15.63 13.07
CA LEU A 102 1.81 -16.03 12.81
C LEU A 102 1.46 -15.87 11.32
N MET A 103 0.72 -14.82 10.97
CA MET A 103 0.30 -14.52 9.59
C MET A 103 1.08 -13.34 8.97
N GLY A 104 2.03 -12.76 9.70
CA GLY A 104 2.73 -11.55 9.31
C GLY A 104 2.17 -10.27 9.96
N PRO A 105 2.90 -9.15 9.88
CA PRO A 105 2.46 -7.87 10.42
C PRO A 105 1.34 -7.26 9.56
N ASN A 106 0.55 -6.36 10.13
CA ASN A 106 -0.40 -5.58 9.35
C ASN A 106 0.31 -4.54 8.44
N TYR A 107 -0.38 -4.03 7.44
CA TYR A 107 0.06 -2.91 6.61
C TYR A 107 -0.07 -1.59 7.38
N VAL A 108 1.00 -0.79 7.38
CA VAL A 108 1.12 0.45 8.17
C VAL A 108 1.41 1.69 7.31
N GLY A 109 0.94 1.70 6.06
CA GLY A 109 0.85 2.92 5.24
C GLY A 109 2.03 3.22 4.31
N THR A 110 3.24 2.75 4.61
CA THR A 110 4.46 3.03 3.84
C THR A 110 5.49 1.90 3.96
N GLY A 111 6.47 1.86 3.05
CA GLY A 111 7.55 0.87 3.05
C GLY A 111 7.06 -0.56 2.84
N CYS A 112 5.98 -0.73 2.08
CA CYS A 112 5.32 -2.01 1.89
C CYS A 112 5.27 -2.41 0.41
N PHE A 113 5.76 -3.60 0.09
CA PHE A 113 5.70 -4.17 -1.25
C PHE A 113 4.56 -5.18 -1.35
N PHE A 114 3.54 -4.85 -2.12
CA PHE A 114 2.39 -5.72 -2.40
C PHE A 114 2.59 -6.54 -3.66
N ASN A 115 2.13 -7.79 -3.64
CA ASN A 115 1.77 -8.52 -4.85
C ASN A 115 0.46 -7.95 -5.39
N ARG A 116 0.45 -7.36 -6.60
CA ARG A 116 -0.73 -6.72 -7.21
C ARG A 116 -2.00 -7.58 -7.13
N ARG A 117 -1.88 -8.91 -7.22
CA ARG A 117 -3.01 -9.85 -7.15
C ARG A 117 -3.85 -9.68 -5.87
N VAL A 118 -3.23 -9.25 -4.77
CA VAL A 118 -3.87 -9.05 -3.47
C VAL A 118 -5.04 -8.07 -3.52
N PHE A 119 -5.01 -7.10 -4.43
CA PHE A 119 -6.05 -6.08 -4.55
C PHE A 119 -7.30 -6.57 -5.29
N PHE A 120 -7.34 -7.82 -5.76
CA PHE A 120 -8.43 -8.35 -6.58
C PHE A 120 -9.11 -9.54 -5.89
N GLY A 121 -9.27 -9.45 -4.57
CA GLY A 121 -9.95 -10.43 -3.73
C GLY A 121 -9.04 -11.48 -3.09
N PRO A 122 -9.63 -12.44 -2.36
CA PRO A 122 -8.89 -13.46 -1.59
C PRO A 122 -8.03 -14.37 -2.48
N PRO A 123 -7.05 -15.09 -1.92
CA PRO A 123 -6.24 -16.06 -2.68
C PRO A 123 -7.11 -17.14 -3.35
N SER A 124 -8.17 -17.57 -2.67
CA SER A 124 -9.08 -18.63 -3.11
C SER A 124 -10.11 -18.19 -4.15
N ASN A 125 -10.38 -16.89 -4.29
CA ASN A 125 -11.37 -16.38 -5.22
C ASN A 125 -10.93 -15.05 -5.84
N PHE A 126 -10.70 -15.05 -7.15
CA PHE A 126 -10.31 -13.85 -7.90
C PHE A 126 -11.54 -13.06 -8.33
N ILE A 127 -11.58 -11.77 -7.97
CA ILE A 127 -12.63 -10.85 -8.38
C ILE A 127 -12.17 -10.16 -9.68
N LEU A 128 -12.93 -10.36 -10.74
CA LEU A 128 -12.67 -9.73 -12.03
C LEU A 128 -12.93 -8.21 -11.95
N PRO A 129 -12.00 -7.36 -12.42
CA PRO A 129 -12.29 -5.95 -12.62
C PRO A 129 -13.22 -5.73 -13.82
N GLU A 130 -13.74 -4.52 -13.95
CA GLU A 130 -14.76 -4.15 -14.94
C GLU A 130 -14.25 -4.23 -16.39
N ILE A 131 -12.94 -4.09 -16.59
CA ILE A 131 -12.28 -4.18 -17.89
C ILE A 131 -11.05 -5.09 -17.79
N ASP A 132 -10.73 -5.80 -18.87
CA ASP A 132 -9.67 -6.80 -18.89
C ASP A 132 -8.27 -6.17 -18.73
N GLU A 133 -8.10 -4.90 -19.15
CA GLU A 133 -6.86 -4.13 -19.02
C GLU A 133 -6.41 -3.93 -17.58
N LEU A 134 -7.35 -4.01 -16.61
CA LEU A 134 -7.04 -3.86 -15.19
C LEU A 134 -6.63 -5.18 -14.53
N ARG A 135 -6.68 -6.32 -15.25
CA ARG A 135 -6.33 -7.62 -14.67
C ARG A 135 -4.84 -7.68 -14.35
N PRO A 136 -4.45 -8.18 -13.16
CA PRO A 136 -3.05 -8.40 -12.82
C PRO A 136 -2.34 -9.32 -13.81
N ASN A 137 -1.03 -9.11 -14.01
CA ASN A 137 -0.15 -9.94 -14.83
C ASN A 137 -0.50 -9.99 -16.33
N ARG A 138 -1.35 -9.09 -16.83
CA ARG A 138 -1.53 -8.88 -18.27
C ARG A 138 -0.32 -8.14 -18.84
N ILE A 139 0.25 -8.68 -19.92
CA ILE A 139 1.37 -8.06 -20.63
C ILE A 139 0.84 -6.86 -21.42
N THR A 140 1.38 -5.67 -21.15
CA THR A 140 1.09 -4.46 -21.92
C THR A 140 1.95 -4.45 -23.18
N ALA A 141 1.35 -4.75 -24.35
CA ALA A 141 2.07 -4.78 -25.62
C ALA A 141 2.26 -3.39 -26.27
N LYS A 142 1.42 -2.41 -25.89
CA LYS A 142 1.46 -1.05 -26.42
C LYS A 142 2.47 -0.19 -25.65
N SER A 143 3.05 0.80 -26.34
CA SER A 143 3.92 1.81 -25.72
C SER A 143 3.14 2.64 -24.69
N ILE A 144 3.82 3.10 -23.64
CA ILE A 144 3.26 4.03 -22.65
C ILE A 144 2.85 5.38 -23.25
N THR A 145 3.37 5.72 -24.43
CA THR A 145 3.06 6.96 -25.18
C THR A 145 1.93 6.80 -26.19
N ASP A 146 1.38 5.59 -26.32
CA ASP A 146 0.28 5.30 -27.23
C ASP A 146 -0.98 6.07 -26.82
N GLN A 147 -1.67 6.68 -27.78
CA GLN A 147 -2.82 7.53 -27.49
C GLN A 147 -3.98 6.76 -26.87
N ASP A 148 -4.20 5.50 -27.24
CA ASP A 148 -5.27 4.68 -26.65
C ASP A 148 -4.95 4.34 -25.19
N VAL A 149 -3.67 4.07 -24.90
CA VAL A 149 -3.20 3.81 -23.52
C VAL A 149 -3.39 5.06 -22.66
N LEU A 150 -3.03 6.24 -23.17
CA LEU A 150 -3.21 7.51 -22.46
C LEU A 150 -4.68 7.87 -22.26
N ALA A 151 -5.52 7.67 -23.29
CA ALA A 151 -6.96 7.91 -23.22
C ALA A 151 -7.63 6.97 -22.19
N LEU A 152 -7.25 5.69 -22.18
CA LEU A 152 -7.75 4.74 -21.19
C LEU A 152 -7.25 5.07 -19.78
N ALA A 153 -5.97 5.43 -19.62
CA ALA A 153 -5.42 5.87 -18.34
C ALA A 153 -6.19 7.07 -17.79
N HIS A 154 -6.54 8.05 -18.64
CA HIS A 154 -7.38 9.18 -18.25
C HIS A 154 -8.78 8.74 -17.84
N LYS A 155 -9.41 7.83 -18.60
CA LYS A 155 -10.75 7.27 -18.29
C LYS A 155 -10.78 6.57 -16.93
N VAL A 156 -9.81 5.69 -16.64
CA VAL A 156 -9.77 4.94 -15.36
C VAL A 156 -9.37 5.81 -14.16
N ALA A 157 -8.84 7.01 -14.40
CA ALA A 157 -8.55 8.03 -13.39
C ALA A 157 -9.72 8.98 -13.10
N GLY A 158 -10.84 8.84 -13.83
CA GLY A 158 -12.00 9.71 -13.71
C GLY A 158 -12.68 9.60 -12.34
N CYS A 159 -13.27 10.72 -11.89
CA CYS A 159 -13.84 10.82 -10.54
C CYS A 159 -15.07 9.91 -10.32
N VAL A 160 -15.79 9.56 -11.38
CA VAL A 160 -16.98 8.71 -11.35
C VAL A 160 -16.69 7.24 -11.71
N TYR A 161 -15.43 6.88 -11.99
CA TYR A 161 -15.08 5.53 -12.44
C TYR A 161 -15.53 4.46 -11.45
N GLU A 162 -15.44 4.76 -10.15
CA GLU A 162 -15.71 3.80 -9.08
C GLU A 162 -17.21 3.64 -8.78
N HIS A 163 -18.10 4.41 -9.41
CA HIS A 163 -19.54 4.31 -9.19
C HIS A 163 -20.07 2.93 -9.63
N ASN A 164 -20.82 2.27 -8.75
CA ASN A 164 -21.37 0.92 -8.96
C ASN A 164 -20.30 -0.15 -9.26
N THR A 165 -19.07 0.06 -8.80
CA THR A 165 -17.97 -0.90 -8.90
C THR A 165 -17.63 -1.53 -7.55
N ASN A 166 -16.73 -2.52 -7.56
CA ASN A 166 -16.22 -3.13 -6.34
C ASN A 166 -14.98 -2.38 -5.75
N TRP A 167 -14.55 -1.28 -6.37
CA TRP A 167 -13.39 -0.51 -5.90
C TRP A 167 -13.63 0.09 -4.53
N GLY A 168 -12.65 -0.07 -3.63
CA GLY A 168 -12.74 0.39 -2.26
C GLY A 168 -13.50 -0.53 -1.31
N SER A 169 -14.38 -1.40 -1.81
CA SER A 169 -15.14 -2.35 -1.00
C SER A 169 -14.53 -3.75 -1.04
N LYS A 170 -14.34 -4.31 -2.24
CA LYS A 170 -13.78 -5.67 -2.47
C LYS A 170 -12.53 -5.67 -3.36
N ILE A 171 -12.30 -4.62 -4.14
CA ILE A 171 -11.09 -4.42 -4.96
C ILE A 171 -10.31 -3.21 -4.46
N GLY A 172 -8.97 -3.27 -4.52
CA GLY A 172 -8.09 -2.17 -4.13
C GLY A 172 -7.94 -1.98 -2.62
N PHE A 173 -7.33 -0.85 -2.25
CA PHE A 173 -7.29 -0.33 -0.89
C PHE A 173 -8.71 -0.07 -0.39
N ARG A 174 -8.98 -0.45 0.86
CA ARG A 174 -10.32 -0.48 1.45
C ARG A 174 -10.74 0.91 1.95
N TYR A 175 -11.98 1.30 1.67
CA TYR A 175 -12.58 2.55 2.11
C TYR A 175 -13.37 2.37 3.42
N GLY A 176 -13.80 3.49 4.01
CA GLY A 176 -14.71 3.50 5.17
C GLY A 176 -14.07 3.77 6.52
N THR A 177 -12.77 4.09 6.57
CA THR A 177 -12.06 4.49 7.79
C THR A 177 -11.03 5.58 7.51
N LEU A 178 -10.57 6.26 8.57
CA LEU A 178 -9.46 7.22 8.56
C LEU A 178 -8.06 6.56 8.54
N VAL A 179 -8.00 5.23 8.73
CA VAL A 179 -6.78 4.41 8.70
C VAL A 179 -6.91 3.33 7.63
N GLU A 180 -6.97 3.76 6.36
CA GLU A 180 -7.19 2.83 5.25
C GLU A 180 -6.10 1.76 5.14
N ASP A 181 -4.90 2.09 5.60
CA ASP A 181 -3.74 1.22 5.61
C ASP A 181 -3.98 0.00 6.50
N TYR A 182 -4.19 0.24 7.79
CA TYR A 182 -4.38 -0.82 8.78
C TYR A 182 -5.64 -1.63 8.48
N TYR A 183 -6.71 -0.96 8.03
CA TYR A 183 -7.95 -1.64 7.64
C TYR A 183 -7.77 -2.48 6.38
N THR A 184 -7.06 -1.99 5.37
CA THR A 184 -6.76 -2.79 4.17
C THR A 184 -5.98 -4.04 4.54
N GLY A 185 -4.88 -3.92 5.28
CA GLY A 185 -4.08 -5.08 5.64
C GLY A 185 -4.84 -6.08 6.54
N TYR A 186 -5.68 -5.60 7.45
CA TYR A 186 -6.60 -6.44 8.24
C TYR A 186 -7.57 -7.22 7.34
N ARG A 187 -8.25 -6.54 6.40
CA ARG A 187 -9.18 -7.20 5.47
C ARG A 187 -8.48 -8.25 4.62
N LEU A 188 -7.26 -7.97 4.17
CA LEU A 188 -6.45 -8.93 3.40
C LEU A 188 -6.11 -10.17 4.23
N HIS A 189 -5.74 -10.01 5.50
CA HIS A 189 -5.52 -11.14 6.41
C HIS A 189 -6.82 -11.94 6.64
N CYS A 190 -7.96 -11.29 6.85
CA CYS A 190 -9.26 -11.98 6.94
C CYS A 190 -9.63 -12.74 5.66
N GLU A 191 -9.19 -12.25 4.50
CA GLU A 191 -9.37 -12.88 3.19
C GLU A 191 -8.40 -14.05 2.96
N GLY A 192 -7.47 -14.30 3.89
CA GLY A 192 -6.54 -15.43 3.87
C GLY A 192 -5.15 -15.11 3.30
N TRP A 193 -4.87 -13.84 2.97
CA TRP A 193 -3.51 -13.43 2.60
C TRP A 193 -2.60 -13.40 3.82
N ARG A 194 -1.36 -13.83 3.64
CA ARG A 194 -0.27 -13.67 4.62
C ARG A 194 0.60 -12.49 4.25
N SER A 195 1.43 -12.07 5.19
CA SER A 195 2.42 -11.02 5.00
C SER A 195 3.74 -11.43 5.64
N VAL A 196 4.81 -10.69 5.34
CA VAL A 196 6.14 -10.90 5.92
C VAL A 196 6.69 -9.58 6.45
N PHE A 197 7.36 -9.61 7.60
CA PHE A 197 8.12 -8.49 8.13
C PHE A 197 9.61 -8.60 7.78
N CYS A 198 10.07 -7.83 6.78
CA CYS A 198 11.49 -7.83 6.42
C CYS A 198 12.23 -6.73 7.18
N ARG A 199 13.10 -7.15 8.13
CA ARG A 199 13.89 -6.23 8.97
C ARG A 199 15.40 -6.34 8.67
N PRO A 200 15.90 -5.67 7.61
CA PRO A 200 17.33 -5.64 7.31
C PRO A 200 18.12 -4.87 8.39
N LYS A 201 19.43 -5.17 8.51
CA LYS A 201 20.34 -4.45 9.42
C LYS A 201 20.45 -2.97 9.08
N ARG A 202 20.57 -2.65 7.79
CA ARG A 202 20.46 -1.28 7.28
C ARG A 202 18.97 -0.97 7.09
N ALA A 203 18.50 0.16 7.61
CA ALA A 203 17.11 0.57 7.41
C ALA A 203 16.79 0.67 5.90
N ALA A 204 15.71 0.01 5.47
CA ALA A 204 15.28 0.04 4.08
C ALA A 204 14.76 1.43 3.67
N PHE A 205 14.02 2.06 4.58
CA PHE A 205 13.43 3.38 4.41
C PHE A 205 13.68 4.22 5.66
N TYR A 206 13.86 5.53 5.45
CA TYR A 206 13.89 6.54 6.51
C TYR A 206 12.79 7.56 6.26
N GLY A 207 12.24 8.13 7.32
CA GLY A 207 11.41 9.32 7.19
C GLY A 207 11.58 10.32 8.32
N ASP A 208 10.77 11.37 8.23
CA ASP A 208 10.77 12.47 9.20
C ASP A 208 9.79 12.20 10.35
N ILE A 209 10.11 12.73 11.52
CA ILE A 209 9.22 12.68 12.69
C ILE A 209 8.37 13.95 12.81
N PRO A 210 7.18 13.86 13.45
CA PRO A 210 6.49 15.03 13.94
C PRO A 210 7.40 15.87 14.85
N ARG A 211 7.43 17.19 14.65
CA ARG A 211 8.35 18.09 15.37
C ARG A 211 7.77 18.67 16.66
N SER A 212 6.47 18.51 16.88
CA SER A 212 5.77 19.09 18.02
C SER A 212 4.80 18.11 18.66
N LEU A 213 4.51 18.31 19.94
CA LEU A 213 3.52 17.49 20.67
C LEU A 213 2.13 17.55 20.03
N ILE A 214 1.73 18.72 19.50
CA ILE A 214 0.41 18.87 18.87
C ILE A 214 0.29 18.01 17.61
N ASP A 215 1.36 17.90 16.80
CA ASP A 215 1.38 17.04 15.63
C ASP A 215 1.28 15.56 16.02
N VAL A 216 2.02 15.14 17.06
CA VAL A 216 1.97 13.77 17.59
C VAL A 216 0.56 13.44 18.09
N VAL A 217 -0.04 14.31 18.91
CA VAL A 217 -1.39 14.08 19.45
C VAL A 217 -2.45 14.02 18.35
N ASN A 218 -2.36 14.89 17.33
CA ASN A 218 -3.27 14.85 16.20
C ASN A 218 -3.12 13.56 15.37
N GLN A 219 -1.89 13.08 15.18
CA GLN A 219 -1.62 11.81 14.52
C GLN A 219 -2.24 10.65 15.32
N GLN A 220 -1.96 10.56 16.62
CA GLN A 220 -2.52 9.51 17.49
C GLN A 220 -4.04 9.56 17.54
N LYS A 221 -4.64 10.75 17.65
CA LYS A 221 -6.10 10.94 17.63
C LYS A 221 -6.71 10.37 16.34
N ARG A 222 -6.11 10.64 15.18
CA ARG A 222 -6.59 10.08 13.91
C ARG A 222 -6.50 8.55 13.89
N TRP A 223 -5.42 7.98 14.39
CA TRP A 223 -5.27 6.52 14.46
C TRP A 223 -6.33 5.89 15.36
N CYS A 224 -6.52 6.44 16.57
CA CYS A 224 -7.51 5.92 17.52
C CYS A 224 -8.96 6.08 17.04
N ILE A 225 -9.30 7.13 16.31
CA ILE A 225 -10.66 7.33 15.77
C ILE A 225 -10.93 6.41 14.56
N GLY A 226 -9.89 6.07 13.81
CA GLY A 226 -10.03 5.22 12.62
C GLY A 226 -10.09 3.72 12.91
N LEU A 227 -9.43 3.26 13.98
CA LEU A 227 -9.43 1.86 14.44
C LEU A 227 -10.77 1.48 15.09
#